data_AF-A0A4U3ATP1-F1
#
_entry.id   AF-A0A4U3ATP1-F1
#
_cell.length_a   1.000
_cell.length_b   1.000
_cell.length_c   1.000
_cell.angle_alpha   90.00
_cell.angle_beta   90.00
_cell.angle_gamma   90.00
#
_symmetry.space_group_name_H-M   'P 1'
#
loop_
_entity.id
_entity.type
_entity.pdbx_description
1 polymer ?
#
loop_
_entity_poly.entity_id
_entity_poly.type
_entity_poly.pdbx_seq_one_letter_code
_entity_poly.pdbx_strand_id
1 'polypeptide(L)'
;MEVRIRRAIKDDIRGIAKVHVDSWKTTYKGIFADEFLENITYEQREKQWENIFQQEDTYQYRFVAETSDETIIGFIDGGVERSGAYNCEGELYAIYLLQEYQG
;
A
#
# COMPACT_ATOMS: atom_id res chain seq x y z
N MET A 1 17.71 -13.03 0.60
CA MET A 1 16.76 -12.55 1.62
C MET A 1 15.46 -13.28 1.38
N GLU A 2 14.89 -13.88 2.41
CA GLU A 2 13.59 -14.57 2.29
C GLU A 2 12.47 -13.56 2.47
N VAL A 3 11.43 -13.65 1.62
CA VAL A 3 10.26 -12.79 1.66
C VAL A 3 9.03 -13.66 1.84
N ARG A 4 8.19 -13.30 2.81
CA ARG A 4 6.90 -13.94 3.08
C ARG A 4 5.77 -13.00 2.68
N ILE A 5 4.76 -13.55 2.02
CA ILE A 5 3.50 -12.83 1.76
C ILE A 5 2.46 -13.33 2.76
N ARG A 6 1.78 -12.41 3.45
CA ARG A 6 0.72 -12.74 4.41
C ARG A 6 -0.37 -11.68 4.44
N ARG A 7 -1.53 -12.02 5.02
CA ARG A 7 -2.58 -11.03 5.28
C ARG A 7 -2.05 -9.90 6.15
N ALA A 8 -2.44 -8.69 5.83
CA ALA A 8 -2.10 -7.52 6.61
C ALA A 8 -2.94 -7.46 7.89
N ILE A 9 -2.32 -7.00 8.97
CA ILE A 9 -2.94 -6.71 10.27
C ILE A 9 -2.75 -5.24 10.62
N LYS A 10 -3.45 -4.76 11.66
CA LYS A 10 -3.38 -3.34 12.08
C LYS A 10 -1.96 -2.91 12.45
N ASP A 11 -1.16 -3.81 13.01
CA ASP A 11 0.23 -3.51 13.39
C ASP A 11 1.12 -3.23 12.16
N ASP A 12 0.72 -3.66 10.96
CA ASP A 12 1.46 -3.40 9.72
C ASP A 12 1.21 -1.99 9.15
N ILE A 13 0.22 -1.25 9.65
CA ILE A 13 -0.23 0.02 9.08
C ILE A 13 0.93 0.99 8.88
N ARG A 14 1.82 1.10 9.87
CA ARG A 14 3.00 1.97 9.78
C ARG A 14 3.97 1.53 8.68
N GLY A 15 4.18 0.22 8.53
CA GLY A 15 5.00 -0.35 7.46
C GLY A 15 4.39 -0.10 6.07
N ILE A 16 3.08 -0.34 5.93
CA ILE A 16 2.33 -0.08 4.69
C ILE A 16 2.40 1.41 4.31
N ALA A 17 2.18 2.31 5.27
CA ALA A 17 2.26 3.75 5.05
C ALA A 17 3.64 4.18 4.56
N LYS A 18 4.71 3.63 5.17
CA LYS A 18 6.08 3.86 4.72
C LYS A 18 6.30 3.40 3.28
N VAL A 19 5.95 2.15 2.97
CA VAL A 19 6.07 1.61 1.60
C VAL A 19 5.30 2.48 0.61
N HIS A 20 4.09 2.90 0.95
CA HIS A 20 3.26 3.73 0.08
C HIS A 20 3.93 5.07 -0.24
N VAL A 21 4.38 5.80 0.78
CA VAL A 21 5.03 7.11 0.60
C VAL A 21 6.32 6.98 -0.18
N ASP A 22 7.19 6.04 0.20
CA ASP A 22 8.50 5.89 -0.43
C ASP A 22 8.37 5.45 -1.89
N SER A 23 7.50 4.48 -2.16
CA SER A 23 7.25 4.02 -3.53
C SER A 23 6.66 5.12 -4.40
N TRP A 24 5.79 5.99 -3.86
CA TRP A 24 5.28 7.14 -4.60
C TRP A 24 6.38 8.15 -4.91
N LYS A 25 7.21 8.50 -3.92
CA LYS A 25 8.30 9.45 -4.10
C LYS A 25 9.36 8.97 -5.08
N THR A 26 9.63 7.67 -5.14
CA THR A 26 10.57 7.09 -6.11
C THR A 26 9.97 6.95 -7.50
N THR A 27 8.74 6.42 -7.60
CA THR A 27 8.09 6.09 -8.88
C THR A 27 7.69 7.33 -9.66
N TYR A 28 7.19 8.37 -8.98
CA TYR A 28 6.64 9.55 -9.64
C TYR A 28 7.57 10.76 -9.65
N LYS A 29 8.82 10.60 -9.20
CA LYS A 29 9.83 11.65 -9.31
C LYS A 29 10.03 12.04 -10.77
N GLY A 30 9.99 13.35 -11.05
CA GLY A 30 10.08 13.87 -12.42
C GLY A 30 8.79 13.74 -13.24
N ILE A 31 7.74 13.11 -12.71
CA ILE A 31 6.38 13.10 -13.29
C ILE A 31 5.52 14.16 -12.59
N PHE A 32 5.54 14.18 -11.25
CA PHE A 32 4.93 15.24 -10.44
C PHE A 32 5.96 16.25 -9.95
N ALA A 33 5.49 17.44 -9.56
CA ALA A 33 6.31 18.45 -8.91
C ALA A 33 6.85 17.92 -7.57
N ASP A 34 8.10 18.22 -7.27
CA ASP A 34 8.76 17.75 -6.04
C ASP A 34 7.99 18.21 -4.78
N GLU A 35 7.51 19.45 -4.75
CA GLU A 35 6.68 19.98 -3.65
C GLU A 35 5.41 19.15 -3.44
N PHE A 36 4.78 18.66 -4.51
CA PHE A 36 3.60 17.80 -4.38
C PHE A 36 3.96 16.44 -3.75
N LEU A 37 5.07 15.84 -4.16
CA LEU A 37 5.55 14.57 -3.62
C LEU A 37 6.03 14.70 -2.16
N GLU A 38 6.69 15.81 -1.82
CA GLU A 38 7.13 16.12 -0.46
C GLU A 38 5.97 16.26 0.52
N ASN A 39 4.83 16.78 0.05
CA ASN A 39 3.61 16.89 0.83
C ASN A 39 2.92 15.54 1.13
N ILE A 40 3.37 14.43 0.52
CA ILE A 40 2.89 13.09 0.87
C ILE A 40 3.72 12.60 2.07
N THR A 41 3.13 12.68 3.27
CA THR A 41 3.81 12.32 4.53
C THR A 41 3.40 10.96 5.06
N TYR A 42 4.26 10.36 5.89
CA TYR A 42 3.96 9.09 6.53
C TYR A 42 2.76 9.19 7.46
N GLU A 43 2.66 10.26 8.26
CA GLU A 43 1.57 10.45 9.23
C GLU A 43 0.21 10.54 8.55
N GLN A 44 0.14 11.25 7.41
CA GLN A 44 -1.09 11.35 6.62
C GLN A 44 -1.51 10.00 6.06
N ARG A 45 -0.54 9.22 5.54
CA ARG A 45 -0.82 7.88 5.00
C ARG A 45 -1.14 6.87 6.09
N GLU A 46 -0.48 6.92 7.23
CA GLU A 46 -0.77 6.10 8.41
C GLU A 46 -2.21 6.32 8.85
N LYS A 47 -2.63 7.58 9.06
CA LYS A 47 -4.02 7.91 9.40
C LYS A 47 -5.02 7.45 8.34
N GLN A 48 -4.67 7.55 7.06
CA GLN A 48 -5.52 7.05 5.99
C GLN A 48 -5.70 5.52 6.10
N TRP A 49 -4.60 4.78 6.29
CA TRP A 49 -4.64 3.33 6.46
C TRP A 49 -5.37 2.92 7.73
N GLU A 50 -5.22 3.63 8.86
CA GLU A 50 -6.03 3.41 10.06
C GLU A 50 -7.53 3.46 9.76
N ASN A 51 -7.98 4.47 9.03
CA ASN A 51 -9.39 4.57 8.63
C ASN A 51 -9.81 3.40 7.73
N ILE A 52 -8.95 3.02 6.77
CA ILE A 52 -9.23 1.89 5.88
C ILE A 52 -9.33 0.58 6.67
N PHE A 53 -8.47 0.35 7.66
CA PHE A 53 -8.52 -0.84 8.54
C PHE A 53 -9.65 -0.81 9.57
N GLN A 54 -10.32 0.33 9.78
CA GLN A 54 -11.52 0.44 10.60
C GLN A 54 -12.80 0.11 9.82
N GLN A 55 -12.78 0.21 8.49
CA GLN A 55 -13.91 -0.15 7.66
C GLN A 55 -14.03 -1.68 7.61
N GLU A 56 -15.00 -2.22 8.34
CA GLU A 56 -15.38 -3.63 8.24
C GLU A 56 -16.12 -3.84 6.92
N ASP A 57 -15.39 -4.25 5.89
CA ASP A 57 -15.99 -4.62 4.62
C ASP A 57 -15.60 -6.07 4.28
N THR A 58 -16.60 -6.86 3.90
CA THR A 58 -16.48 -8.33 3.78
C THR A 58 -15.59 -8.73 2.61
N TYR A 59 -15.33 -7.81 1.69
CA TYR A 59 -14.65 -8.07 0.42
C TYR A 59 -13.36 -7.25 0.27
N GLN A 60 -12.62 -6.99 1.36
CA GLN A 60 -11.29 -6.40 1.30
C GLN A 60 -10.18 -7.46 1.39
N TYR A 61 -9.25 -7.40 0.44
CA TYR A 61 -8.11 -8.28 0.30
C TYR A 61 -6.82 -7.48 0.43
N ARG A 62 -6.21 -7.53 1.62
CA ARG A 62 -4.98 -6.81 1.92
C ARG A 62 -3.87 -7.75 2.36
N PHE A 63 -2.74 -7.67 1.69
CA PHE A 63 -1.57 -8.48 1.98
C PHE A 63 -0.33 -7.61 2.02
N VAL A 64 0.65 -8.04 2.79
CA VAL A 64 1.99 -7.45 2.86
C VAL A 64 3.04 -8.46 2.41
N ALA A 65 4.12 -7.93 1.84
CA ALA A 65 5.38 -8.64 1.68
C ALA A 65 6.30 -8.22 2.83
N GLU A 66 6.77 -9.21 3.57
CA GLU A 66 7.56 -9.08 4.80
C GLU A 66 8.89 -9.82 4.62
N THR A 67 9.97 -9.21 5.08
CA THR A 67 11.29 -9.85 5.18
C THR A 67 11.44 -10.64 6.48
N SER A 68 12.48 -11.47 6.59
CA SER A 68 12.74 -12.28 7.80
C SER A 68 12.96 -11.48 9.09
N ASP A 69 13.28 -10.20 9.00
CA ASP A 69 13.39 -9.23 10.11
C ASP A 69 12.09 -8.45 10.37
N GLU A 70 10.96 -8.94 9.85
CA GLU A 70 9.62 -8.38 10.03
C GLU A 70 9.43 -6.99 9.39
N THR A 71 10.32 -6.59 8.47
CA THR A 71 10.20 -5.34 7.73
C THR A 71 9.19 -5.50 6.58
N ILE A 72 8.18 -4.62 6.56
CA ILE A 72 7.24 -4.54 5.44
C ILE A 72 7.91 -3.83 4.26
N ILE A 73 8.07 -4.55 3.15
CA ILE A 73 8.74 -4.08 1.93
C ILE A 73 7.76 -3.89 0.76
N GLY A 74 6.52 -4.33 0.93
CA GLY A 74 5.51 -4.33 -0.10
C GLY A 74 4.11 -4.50 0.45
N PHE A 75 3.12 -4.03 -0.29
CA PHE A 75 1.72 -4.33 0.01
C PHE A 75 0.86 -4.37 -1.25
N ILE A 76 -0.29 -5.00 -1.09
CA ILE A 76 -1.38 -5.01 -2.06
C ILE A 76 -2.69 -4.74 -1.32
N ASP A 77 -3.55 -3.95 -1.94
CA ASP A 77 -4.89 -3.65 -1.48
C ASP A 77 -5.88 -3.76 -2.64
N GLY A 78 -6.95 -4.51 -2.44
CA GLY A 78 -7.98 -4.71 -3.43
C GLY A 78 -9.29 -5.15 -2.80
N GLY A 79 -10.36 -5.08 -3.58
CA GLY A 79 -11.70 -5.43 -3.12
C GLY A 79 -12.72 -5.32 -4.23
N VAL A 80 -13.98 -5.03 -3.89
CA VAL A 80 -15.06 -4.84 -4.87
C VAL A 80 -14.74 -3.72 -5.85
N GLU A 81 -15.08 -3.92 -7.12
CA GLU A 81 -14.94 -2.89 -8.14
C GLU A 81 -15.72 -1.61 -7.75
N ARG A 82 -15.03 -0.46 -7.67
CA ARG A 82 -15.58 0.75 -7.05
C ARG A 82 -16.46 1.61 -7.97
N SER A 83 -16.33 1.47 -9.29
CA SER A 83 -16.98 2.36 -10.25
C SER A 83 -18.34 1.87 -10.76
N GLY A 84 -18.63 0.58 -10.65
CA GLY A 84 -19.76 -0.10 -11.30
C GLY A 84 -19.69 -0.11 -12.83
N ALA A 85 -18.58 0.35 -13.42
CA ALA A 85 -18.47 0.55 -14.87
C ALA A 85 -17.91 -0.66 -15.61
N TYR A 86 -17.35 -1.62 -14.88
CA TYR A 86 -16.67 -2.78 -15.46
C TYR A 86 -17.40 -4.07 -15.10
N ASN A 87 -17.43 -5.01 -16.05
CA ASN A 87 -17.99 -6.34 -15.81
C ASN A 87 -16.97 -7.24 -15.09
N CYS A 88 -16.52 -6.81 -13.92
CA CYS A 88 -15.63 -7.57 -13.04
C CYS A 88 -16.05 -7.38 -11.58
N GLU A 89 -15.82 -8.41 -10.76
CA GLU A 89 -16.25 -8.42 -9.36
C GLU A 89 -15.25 -7.74 -8.42
N GLY A 90 -14.01 -7.54 -8.87
CA GLY A 90 -12.95 -7.00 -8.05
C GLY A 90 -12.04 -6.03 -8.76
N GLU A 91 -11.36 -5.22 -7.96
CA GLU A 91 -10.44 -4.17 -8.38
C GLU A 91 -9.19 -4.20 -7.51
N LEU A 92 -8.04 -4.01 -8.17
CA LEU A 92 -6.77 -3.77 -7.51
C LEU A 92 -6.64 -2.28 -7.21
N TYR A 93 -6.80 -1.88 -5.94
CA TYR A 93 -6.77 -0.48 -5.54
C TYR A 93 -5.35 0.08 -5.51
N ALA A 94 -4.40 -0.71 -5.01
CA ALA A 94 -3.01 -0.34 -4.86
C ALA A 94 -2.11 -1.58 -4.83
N ILE A 95 -0.95 -1.48 -5.47
CA ILE A 95 0.15 -2.44 -5.34
C ILE A 95 1.46 -1.67 -5.39
N TYR A 96 2.28 -1.82 -4.35
CA TYR A 96 3.56 -1.11 -4.24
C TYR A 96 4.61 -2.00 -3.60
N LEU A 97 5.84 -1.88 -4.10
CA LEU A 97 7.06 -2.42 -3.52
C LEU A 97 8.06 -1.28 -3.37
N LEU A 98 8.83 -1.27 -2.30
CA LEU A 98 10.00 -0.40 -2.19
C LEU A 98 10.94 -0.62 -3.38
N GLN A 99 11.52 0.46 -3.90
CA GLN A 99 12.32 0.45 -5.13
C GLN A 99 13.47 -0.58 -5.10
N GLU A 100 14.11 -0.76 -3.95
CA GLU A 100 15.23 -1.69 -3.77
C GLU A 100 14.85 -3.18 -3.83
N TYR A 101 13.54 -3.49 -3.79
CA TYR A 101 12.99 -4.84 -3.88
C TYR A 101 12.29 -5.12 -5.23
N GLN A 102 12.45 -4.21 -6.20
CA GLN A 102 11.97 -4.37 -7.57
C GLN A 102 13.06 -5.03 -8.44
N GLY A 103 12.66 -5.70 -9.52
CA GLY A 103 13.55 -6.43 -10.44
C GLY A 103 13.54 -5.86 -11.85
#